data_AF-A0A7S0H2P0-F1
#
_entry.id   AF-A0A7S0H2P0-F1
#
_cell.length_a   1.000
_cell.length_b   1.000
_cell.length_c   1.000
_cell.angle_alpha   90.00
_cell.angle_beta   90.00
_cell.angle_gamma   90.00
#
_symmetry.space_group_name_H-M   'P 1'
#
loop_
_entity.id
_entity.type
_entity.pdbx_description
1 polymer ?
#
loop_
_entity_poly.entity_id
_entity_poly.type
_entity_poly.pdbx_seq_one_letter_code
_entity_poly.pdbx_strand_id
1 'polypeptide(L)'
;KIKKGVEVKLEDWGEYRTTDKPYPRGEICVRGKLRATGYLNRPDLTAQVWDKDGFYHTGDIGELLDDEHLRIIDRKKNVFKLSNAEWVSPENIENVYLSIKRIHQIFIHGTSRHSKVVALIVPSSVVSQDKKSKSAEDQFDQLMKEAAEQANIRHFEIPGAFALVDNVFSEKRGTLTQSGKLCRWKIRKDYKMQIADLLNKVQEQDNKATDRHKESLIHMLRRAVKGSISGPDHEEWKKVEWDSISTMLTQGVIESEFGVRIKFSHLIDAKDTLNSIGKLIRASMDGKVQTDEKRDWEKEATLPKDFLERKGTNVKDIAPSFTQGGGVLITGVTGFLGACMLDELMKRQRKDEYKIFCLAR
;
A
#
# COMPACT_ATOMS: atom_id res chain seq x y z
N LYS A 1 20.08 -5.06 24.74
CA LYS A 1 19.76 -5.35 26.16
C LYS A 1 19.31 -4.07 26.84
N ILE A 2 18.15 -4.10 27.48
CA ILE A 2 17.54 -2.98 28.20
C ILE A 2 18.28 -2.80 29.53
N LYS A 3 18.65 -1.57 29.86
CA LYS A 3 19.35 -1.28 31.12
C LYS A 3 18.37 -1.24 32.29
N LYS A 4 18.83 -1.68 33.46
CA LYS A 4 18.05 -1.61 34.71
C LYS A 4 17.59 -0.18 35.00
N GLY A 5 16.30 0.01 35.26
CA GLY A 5 15.69 1.32 35.49
C GLY A 5 15.25 2.07 34.23
N VAL A 6 15.29 1.41 33.07
CA VAL A 6 14.64 1.85 31.83
C VAL A 6 13.42 0.98 31.59
N GLU A 7 12.25 1.58 31.54
CA GLU A 7 11.01 0.96 31.11
C GLU A 7 10.88 1.10 29.59
N VAL A 8 10.50 0.02 28.93
CA VAL A 8 10.29 0.00 27.48
C VAL A 8 8.88 -0.52 27.21
N LYS A 9 8.17 0.14 26.31
CA LYS A 9 6.94 -0.37 25.72
C LYS A 9 7.04 -0.33 24.20
N LEU A 10 6.29 -1.21 23.54
CA LEU A 10 6.07 -1.15 22.10
C LEU A 10 4.71 -0.50 21.83
N GLU A 11 4.63 0.32 20.80
CA GLU A 11 3.38 0.91 20.33
C GLU A 11 3.12 0.51 18.87
N ASP A 12 1.90 0.06 18.58
CA ASP A 12 1.50 -0.35 17.23
C ASP A 12 1.77 0.78 16.23
N TRP A 13 2.35 0.41 15.08
CA TRP A 13 2.62 1.39 14.04
C TRP A 13 2.71 0.76 12.66
N GLY A 14 2.02 1.33 11.67
CA GLY A 14 2.04 0.83 10.29
C GLY A 14 1.48 -0.58 10.18
N GLU A 15 2.31 -1.54 9.76
CA GLU A 15 2.01 -2.99 9.76
C GLU A 15 2.49 -3.72 11.02
N TYR A 16 3.31 -3.08 11.86
CA TYR A 16 3.86 -3.69 13.08
C TYR A 16 2.83 -3.67 14.21
N ARG A 17 2.60 -4.83 14.82
CA ARG A 17 1.67 -4.98 15.94
C ARG A 17 2.36 -5.57 17.15
N THR A 18 1.99 -5.05 18.32
CA THR A 18 2.33 -5.60 19.64
C THR A 18 1.78 -7.01 19.85
N THR A 19 0.92 -7.49 18.96
CA THR A 19 0.38 -8.85 18.94
C THR A 19 1.11 -9.79 17.97
N ASP A 20 2.10 -9.31 17.22
CA ASP A 20 2.84 -10.12 16.24
C ASP A 20 3.57 -11.30 16.89
N LYS A 21 3.75 -12.38 16.12
CA LYS A 21 4.48 -13.60 16.52
C LYS A 21 5.60 -13.89 15.52
N PRO A 22 6.75 -14.46 15.93
CA PRO A 22 7.06 -14.97 17.28
C PRO A 22 7.33 -13.88 18.32
N TYR A 23 7.63 -12.66 17.89
CA TYR A 23 7.93 -11.53 18.75
C TYR A 23 6.99 -10.36 18.47
N PRO A 24 6.51 -9.65 19.50
CA PRO A 24 5.71 -8.44 19.33
C PRO A 24 6.56 -7.33 18.71
N ARG A 25 5.98 -6.53 17.82
CA ARG A 25 6.67 -5.48 17.05
C ARG A 25 5.97 -4.13 17.18
N GLY A 26 6.73 -3.04 17.19
CA GLY A 26 6.14 -1.71 17.26
C GLY A 26 7.18 -0.61 17.42
N GLU A 27 6.73 0.64 17.53
CA GLU A 27 7.62 1.73 17.92
C GLU A 27 8.13 1.52 19.34
N ILE A 28 9.45 1.61 19.50
CA ILE A 28 10.11 1.54 20.79
C ILE A 28 9.88 2.85 21.52
N CYS A 29 9.18 2.78 22.64
CA CYS A 29 8.94 3.91 23.52
C CYS A 29 9.65 3.66 24.85
N VAL A 30 10.43 4.63 25.32
CA VAL A 30 11.29 4.45 26.51
C VAL A 30 11.00 5.46 27.60
N ARG A 31 11.05 5.01 28.86
CA ARG A 31 10.94 5.88 30.04
C ARG A 31 12.02 5.51 31.04
N GLY A 32 12.65 6.49 31.65
CA GLY A 32 13.70 6.25 32.66
C GLY A 32 14.16 7.54 33.33
N LYS A 33 15.07 7.40 34.30
CA LYS A 33 15.61 8.54 35.07
C LYS A 33 16.37 9.55 34.21
N LEU A 34 17.01 9.10 33.13
CA LEU A 34 17.74 9.95 32.20
C LEU A 34 16.78 10.49 31.14
N ARG A 35 16.01 11.53 31.51
CA ARG A 35 15.05 12.19 30.63
C ARG A 35 15.64 13.48 30.06
N ALA A 36 15.62 13.64 28.74
CA ALA A 36 15.89 14.93 28.12
C ALA A 36 14.74 15.90 28.42
N THR A 37 15.04 17.16 28.74
CA THR A 37 14.01 18.19 29.00
C THR A 37 13.22 18.55 27.74
N GLY A 38 13.79 18.30 26.55
CA GLY A 38 13.16 18.55 25.27
C GLY A 38 14.16 19.05 24.24
N TYR A 39 13.64 19.49 23.10
CA TYR A 39 14.41 20.18 22.09
C TYR A 39 14.52 21.67 22.45
N LEU A 40 15.74 22.19 22.45
CA LEU A 40 16.02 23.61 22.73
C LEU A 40 15.25 24.51 21.75
N ASN A 41 14.48 25.46 22.29
CA ASN A 41 13.66 26.42 21.55
C ASN A 41 12.63 25.79 20.59
N ARG A 42 12.27 24.52 20.81
CA ARG A 42 11.31 23.77 19.97
C ARG A 42 10.27 23.05 20.83
N PRO A 43 9.34 23.80 21.47
CA PRO A 43 8.27 23.22 22.28
C PRO A 43 7.32 22.36 21.44
N ASP A 44 7.16 22.69 20.15
CA ASP A 44 6.40 21.94 19.16
C ASP A 44 6.93 20.51 18.97
N LEU A 45 8.24 20.36 18.79
CA LEU A 45 8.87 19.05 18.63
C LEU A 45 8.96 18.31 19.96
N THR A 46 9.13 19.04 21.06
CA THR A 46 9.17 18.46 22.40
C THR A 46 7.85 17.81 22.75
N ALA A 47 6.72 18.48 22.49
CA ALA A 47 5.39 17.90 22.73
C ALA A 47 5.10 16.67 21.86
N GLN A 48 5.72 16.55 20.68
CA GLN A 48 5.49 15.43 19.75
C GLN A 48 6.22 14.15 20.13
N VAL A 49 7.31 14.23 20.91
CA VAL A 49 8.13 13.06 21.26
C VAL A 49 7.80 12.47 22.63
N TRP A 50 6.98 13.14 23.44
CA TRP A 50 6.55 12.66 24.75
C TRP A 50 5.06 12.33 24.73
N ASP A 51 4.69 11.14 25.20
CA ASP A 51 3.29 10.82 25.44
C ASP A 51 2.81 11.30 26.82
N LYS A 52 1.49 11.14 27.05
CA LYS A 52 0.81 11.44 28.30
C LYS A 52 1.34 10.64 29.50
N ASP A 53 1.95 9.48 29.27
CA ASP A 53 2.45 8.56 30.30
C ASP A 53 3.96 8.79 30.57
N GLY A 54 4.56 9.77 29.90
CA GLY A 54 5.95 10.19 30.03
C GLY A 54 6.96 9.28 29.32
N PHE A 55 6.54 8.50 28.32
CA PHE A 55 7.43 7.77 27.43
C PHE A 55 7.93 8.66 26.29
N TYR A 56 9.20 8.47 25.94
CA TYR A 56 9.82 9.06 24.78
C TYR A 56 9.62 8.15 23.56
N HIS A 57 8.98 8.69 22.53
CA HIS A 57 8.87 8.07 21.22
C HIS A 57 10.21 8.17 20.50
N THR A 58 10.92 7.05 20.40
CA THR A 58 12.25 7.02 19.78
C THR A 58 12.19 7.24 18.27
N GLY A 59 11.05 6.93 17.64
CA GLY A 59 10.92 6.84 16.20
C GLY A 59 11.65 5.63 15.59
N ASP A 60 12.20 4.74 16.42
CA ASP A 60 12.77 3.45 16.01
C ASP A 60 11.70 2.35 16.21
N ILE A 61 11.59 1.42 15.28
CA ILE A 61 10.72 0.24 15.38
C ILE A 61 11.56 -0.93 15.84
N GLY A 62 11.03 -1.72 16.77
CA GLY A 62 11.72 -2.87 17.31
C GLY A 62 10.80 -4.07 17.50
N GLU A 63 11.44 -5.23 17.65
CA GLU A 63 10.83 -6.44 18.18
C GLU A 63 11.38 -6.73 19.58
N LEU A 64 10.49 -7.12 20.49
CA LEU A 64 10.88 -7.53 21.84
C LEU A 64 11.12 -9.05 21.85
N LEU A 65 12.37 -9.44 21.98
CA LEU A 65 12.78 -10.84 21.99
C LEU A 65 12.41 -11.51 23.31
N ASP A 66 12.58 -10.76 24.41
CA ASP A 66 12.18 -11.09 25.78
C ASP A 66 12.14 -9.78 26.61
N ASP A 67 11.81 -9.87 27.90
CA ASP A 67 11.67 -8.72 28.80
C ASP A 67 12.95 -7.86 28.95
N GLU A 68 14.12 -8.38 28.60
CA GLU A 68 15.41 -7.67 28.67
C GLU A 68 16.04 -7.36 27.31
N HIS A 69 15.57 -7.99 26.22
CA HIS A 69 16.21 -7.92 24.92
C HIS A 69 15.28 -7.37 23.83
N LEU A 70 15.74 -6.28 23.23
CA LEU A 70 15.12 -5.55 22.13
C LEU A 70 16.04 -5.67 20.91
N ARG A 71 15.45 -5.89 19.74
CA ARG A 71 16.11 -5.73 18.44
C ARG A 71 15.44 -4.59 17.67
N ILE A 72 16.22 -3.62 17.21
CA ILE A 72 15.74 -2.57 16.31
C ILE A 72 15.65 -3.17 14.91
N ILE A 73 14.47 -3.03 14.29
CA ILE A 73 14.16 -3.61 12.99
C ILE A 73 13.76 -2.57 11.95
N ASP A 74 13.42 -1.33 12.34
CA ASP A 74 13.07 -0.29 11.37
C ASP A 74 13.08 1.13 11.98
N ARG A 75 12.73 2.16 11.18
CA ARG A 75 12.48 3.53 11.62
C ARG A 75 11.14 4.09 11.12
N LYS A 76 10.40 4.70 12.06
CA LYS A 76 9.10 5.34 11.86
C LYS A 76 9.10 6.38 10.73
N LYS A 77 10.22 7.10 10.56
CA LYS A 77 10.34 8.18 9.55
C LYS A 77 10.88 7.72 8.20
N ASN A 78 11.30 6.46 8.08
CA ASN A 78 11.97 5.96 6.88
C ASN A 78 11.14 4.97 6.07
N VAL A 79 9.98 4.52 6.55
CA VAL A 79 9.07 3.72 5.73
C VAL A 79 8.30 4.56 4.72
N PHE A 80 7.80 3.90 3.70
CA PHE A 80 6.80 4.45 2.80
C PHE A 80 5.77 3.38 2.42
N LYS A 81 4.65 3.82 1.88
CA LYS A 81 3.58 2.95 1.40
C LYS A 81 3.61 2.86 -0.13
N LEU A 82 3.44 1.67 -0.67
CA LEU A 82 3.31 1.41 -2.11
C LEU A 82 1.84 1.49 -2.56
N SER A 83 1.59 1.44 -3.88
CA SER A 83 0.22 1.53 -4.44
C SER A 83 -0.67 0.33 -4.09
N ASN A 84 -0.07 -0.83 -3.82
CA ASN A 84 -0.75 -2.03 -3.33
C ASN A 84 -1.11 -1.97 -1.84
N ALA A 85 -0.94 -0.81 -1.21
CA ALA A 85 -1.18 -0.55 0.20
C ALA A 85 -0.27 -1.27 1.21
N GLU A 86 0.84 -1.84 0.75
CA GLU A 86 1.87 -2.44 1.61
C GLU A 86 2.84 -1.39 2.15
N TRP A 87 3.28 -1.59 3.40
CA TRP A 87 4.34 -0.79 4.01
C TRP A 87 5.70 -1.39 3.66
N VAL A 88 6.67 -0.52 3.39
CA VAL A 88 8.02 -0.93 3.04
C VAL A 88 9.04 -0.23 3.91
N SER A 89 9.91 -1.04 4.52
CA SER A 89 11.13 -0.59 5.19
C SER A 89 12.31 -0.62 4.21
N PRO A 90 12.77 0.53 3.69
CA PRO A 90 13.92 0.54 2.80
C PRO A 90 15.20 0.10 3.50
N GLU A 91 15.36 0.35 4.81
CA GLU A 91 16.59 -0.05 5.53
C GLU A 91 16.73 -1.57 5.61
N ASN A 92 15.64 -2.30 5.81
CA ASN A 92 15.67 -3.77 5.81
C ASN A 92 16.09 -4.33 4.46
N ILE A 93 15.52 -3.79 3.38
CA ILE A 93 15.86 -4.18 2.01
C ILE A 93 17.32 -3.83 1.69
N GLU A 94 17.75 -2.63 2.03
CA GLU A 94 19.14 -2.18 1.84
C GLU A 94 20.12 -3.10 2.57
N ASN A 95 19.84 -3.45 3.84
CA ASN A 95 20.70 -4.33 4.63
C ASN A 95 20.85 -5.74 4.02
N VAL A 96 19.79 -6.29 3.43
CA VAL A 96 19.88 -7.57 2.71
C VAL A 96 20.82 -7.43 1.51
N TYR A 97 20.64 -6.42 0.67
CA TYR A 97 21.44 -6.26 -0.54
C TYR A 97 22.89 -5.81 -0.27
N LEU A 98 23.16 -5.17 0.87
CA LEU A 98 24.52 -4.88 1.32
C LEU A 98 25.34 -6.14 1.65
N SER A 99 24.71 -7.31 1.80
CA SER A 99 25.43 -8.59 1.93
C SER A 99 26.13 -9.01 0.62
N ILE A 100 25.71 -8.47 -0.53
CA ILE A 100 26.30 -8.75 -1.83
C ILE A 100 27.65 -8.03 -1.94
N LYS A 101 28.75 -8.79 -2.02
CA LYS A 101 30.13 -8.24 -2.08
C LYS A 101 30.37 -7.20 -3.19
N ARG A 102 29.57 -7.24 -4.27
CA ARG A 102 29.66 -6.31 -5.41
C ARG A 102 28.93 -4.98 -5.18
N ILE A 103 28.10 -4.88 -4.14
CA ILE A 103 27.39 -3.66 -3.77
C ILE A 103 28.17 -2.97 -2.65
N HIS A 104 28.63 -1.75 -2.90
CA HIS A 104 29.27 -0.93 -1.86
C HIS A 104 28.23 -0.20 -1.02
N GLN A 105 27.26 0.42 -1.69
CA GLN A 105 26.13 1.11 -1.05
C GLN A 105 24.89 0.91 -1.90
N ILE A 106 23.71 0.91 -1.27
CA ILE A 106 22.44 0.85 -1.96
C ILE A 106 21.47 1.81 -1.28
N PHE A 107 20.61 2.43 -2.07
CA PHE A 107 19.52 3.28 -1.60
C PHE A 107 18.22 2.80 -2.23
N ILE A 108 17.25 2.44 -1.37
CA ILE A 108 15.94 1.96 -1.78
C ILE A 108 14.91 3.08 -1.65
N HIS A 109 14.07 3.21 -2.68
CA HIS A 109 12.99 4.19 -2.70
C HIS A 109 11.71 3.63 -3.31
N GLY A 110 10.58 4.09 -2.82
CA GLY A 110 9.28 3.82 -3.40
C GLY A 110 8.30 4.94 -3.07
N THR A 111 7.16 4.91 -3.73
CA THR A 111 6.10 5.91 -3.57
C THR A 111 4.73 5.22 -3.64
N SER A 112 3.70 5.86 -3.08
CA SER A 112 2.33 5.33 -3.08
C SER A 112 1.68 5.27 -4.46
N ARG A 113 2.39 5.66 -5.52
CA ARG A 113 1.94 5.59 -6.91
C ARG A 113 2.44 4.34 -7.63
N HIS A 114 3.40 3.62 -7.06
CA HIS A 114 4.05 2.49 -7.73
C HIS A 114 3.91 1.22 -6.90
N SER A 115 3.83 0.07 -7.58
CA SER A 115 3.61 -1.25 -6.97
C SER A 115 4.88 -1.90 -6.42
N LYS A 116 6.05 -1.38 -6.81
CA LYS A 116 7.38 -1.87 -6.42
C LYS A 116 8.31 -0.74 -6.04
N VAL A 117 9.39 -1.09 -5.34
CA VAL A 117 10.50 -0.19 -5.05
C VAL A 117 11.48 -0.09 -6.23
N VAL A 118 12.35 0.92 -6.17
CA VAL A 118 13.49 1.13 -7.08
C VAL A 118 14.78 1.29 -6.26
N ALA A 119 15.93 1.00 -6.87
CA ALA A 119 17.22 1.05 -6.20
C ALA A 119 18.25 1.93 -6.93
N LEU A 120 19.05 2.66 -6.16
CA LEU A 120 20.32 3.24 -6.61
C LEU A 120 21.46 2.43 -6.01
N ILE A 121 22.30 1.84 -6.85
CA ILE A 121 23.39 0.95 -6.42
C ILE A 121 24.72 1.63 -6.69
N VAL A 122 25.56 1.77 -5.66
CA VAL A 122 26.97 2.13 -5.80
C VAL A 122 27.76 0.82 -5.87
N PRO A 123 28.36 0.46 -7.02
CA PRO A 123 29.17 -0.74 -7.13
C PRO A 123 30.44 -0.67 -6.28
N SER A 124 30.91 -1.81 -5.80
CA SER A 124 32.24 -1.94 -5.20
C SER A 124 33.35 -1.70 -6.23
N SER A 125 34.45 -1.09 -5.80
CA SER A 125 35.60 -0.72 -6.64
C SER A 125 36.28 -1.92 -7.33
N VAL A 126 35.99 -3.15 -6.89
CA VAL A 126 36.44 -4.40 -7.53
C VAL A 126 35.84 -4.59 -8.93
N VAL A 127 34.75 -3.91 -9.27
CA VAL A 127 33.98 -4.12 -10.53
C VAL A 127 34.19 -2.97 -11.54
N SER A 128 35.19 -2.13 -11.34
CA SER A 128 35.31 -0.81 -12.00
C SER A 128 35.51 -0.80 -13.52
N GLN A 129 35.64 -1.95 -14.20
CA GLN A 129 35.99 -1.99 -15.62
C GLN A 129 34.84 -2.24 -16.62
N ASP A 130 33.61 -2.56 -16.16
CA ASP A 130 32.48 -2.87 -17.07
C ASP A 130 31.15 -2.17 -16.72
N LYS A 131 31.22 -0.99 -16.09
CA LYS A 131 30.07 -0.33 -15.44
C LYS A 131 28.86 0.07 -16.31
N LYS A 132 28.96 -0.02 -17.64
CA LYS A 132 27.89 0.37 -18.59
C LYS A 132 27.60 -0.67 -19.65
N SER A 133 28.21 -1.86 -19.59
CA SER A 133 27.82 -2.94 -20.49
C SER A 133 26.51 -3.55 -19.97
N LYS A 134 25.62 -3.90 -20.88
CA LYS A 134 24.35 -4.58 -20.56
C LYS A 134 24.57 -5.85 -19.70
N SER A 135 25.72 -6.49 -19.91
CA SER A 135 26.22 -7.63 -19.12
C SER A 135 26.39 -7.33 -17.62
N ALA A 136 26.78 -6.11 -17.24
CA ALA A 136 26.93 -5.76 -15.82
C ALA A 136 25.58 -5.57 -15.13
N GLU A 137 24.61 -4.93 -15.79
CA GLU A 137 23.25 -4.79 -15.25
C GLU A 137 22.59 -6.17 -15.09
N ASP A 138 22.73 -7.06 -16.08
CA ASP A 138 22.20 -8.43 -16.00
C ASP A 138 22.81 -9.22 -14.83
N GLN A 139 24.12 -9.05 -14.57
CA GLN A 139 24.78 -9.66 -13.40
C GLN A 139 24.24 -9.12 -12.06
N PHE A 140 24.03 -7.80 -11.94
CA PHE A 140 23.46 -7.22 -10.74
C PHE A 140 22.01 -7.68 -10.53
N ASP A 141 21.21 -7.74 -11.60
CA ASP A 141 19.83 -8.22 -11.54
C ASP A 141 19.76 -9.66 -11.02
N GLN A 142 20.63 -10.55 -11.52
CA GLN A 142 20.69 -11.93 -11.07
C GLN A 142 21.12 -12.05 -9.59
N LEU A 143 22.16 -11.31 -9.18
CA LEU A 143 22.62 -11.32 -7.78
C LEU A 143 21.57 -10.78 -6.81
N MET A 144 20.83 -9.75 -7.22
CA MET A 144 19.74 -9.17 -6.42
C MET A 144 18.58 -10.16 -6.27
N LYS A 145 18.24 -10.91 -7.33
CA LYS A 145 17.22 -11.97 -7.26
C LYS A 145 17.64 -13.11 -6.34
N GLU A 146 18.87 -13.60 -6.47
CA GLU A 146 19.40 -14.66 -5.60
C GLU A 146 19.40 -14.24 -4.12
N ALA A 147 19.83 -13.02 -3.82
CA ALA A 147 19.81 -12.49 -2.45
C ALA A 147 18.38 -12.30 -1.91
N ALA A 148 17.45 -11.86 -2.76
CA ALA A 148 16.04 -11.71 -2.38
C ALA A 148 15.39 -13.05 -2.07
N GLU A 149 15.67 -14.09 -2.86
CA GLU A 149 15.18 -15.46 -2.62
C GLU A 149 15.76 -16.03 -1.33
N GLN A 150 17.07 -15.91 -1.10
CA GLN A 150 17.73 -16.40 0.11
C GLN A 150 17.22 -15.74 1.39
N ALA A 151 16.92 -14.44 1.32
CA ALA A 151 16.39 -13.67 2.44
C ALA A 151 14.85 -13.71 2.53
N ASN A 152 14.18 -14.41 1.61
CA ASN A 152 12.72 -14.48 1.51
C ASN A 152 12.05 -13.10 1.51
N ILE A 153 12.61 -12.16 0.72
CA ILE A 153 12.07 -10.80 0.56
C ILE A 153 10.70 -10.86 -0.13
N ARG A 154 9.75 -10.04 0.31
CA ARG A 154 8.41 -9.96 -0.31
C ARG A 154 8.53 -9.45 -1.75
N HIS A 155 7.69 -9.96 -2.66
CA HIS A 155 7.80 -9.65 -4.09
C HIS A 155 7.77 -8.15 -4.44
N PHE A 156 7.06 -7.34 -3.65
CA PHE A 156 6.95 -5.88 -3.84
C PHE A 156 8.13 -5.09 -3.24
N GLU A 157 8.93 -5.73 -2.39
CA GLU A 157 10.17 -5.20 -1.80
C GLU A 157 11.39 -5.45 -2.69
N ILE A 158 11.26 -6.33 -3.69
CA ILE A 158 12.29 -6.54 -4.72
C ILE A 158 12.25 -5.35 -5.70
N PRO A 159 13.39 -4.66 -5.94
CA PRO A 159 13.43 -3.53 -6.87
C PRO A 159 12.94 -3.92 -8.27
N GLY A 160 11.92 -3.22 -8.77
CA GLY A 160 11.43 -3.41 -10.15
C GLY A 160 12.35 -2.80 -11.20
N ALA A 161 13.15 -1.82 -10.80
CA ALA A 161 14.22 -1.23 -11.60
C ALA A 161 15.33 -0.70 -10.69
N PHE A 162 16.56 -0.68 -11.20
CA PHE A 162 17.69 -0.09 -10.50
C PHE A 162 18.61 0.67 -11.45
N ALA A 163 19.44 1.56 -10.90
CA ALA A 163 20.51 2.24 -11.62
C ALA A 163 21.84 2.11 -10.88
N LEU A 164 22.91 1.86 -11.63
CA LEU A 164 24.27 1.95 -11.11
C LEU A 164 24.71 3.41 -11.07
N VAL A 165 25.19 3.86 -9.91
CA VAL A 165 25.65 5.24 -9.71
C VAL A 165 27.12 5.26 -9.28
N ASP A 166 27.92 6.09 -9.96
CA ASP A 166 29.37 6.18 -9.71
C ASP A 166 29.74 6.91 -8.43
N ASN A 167 28.80 7.72 -7.94
CA ASN A 167 29.03 8.72 -6.92
C ASN A 167 28.73 8.16 -5.53
N VAL A 168 29.77 7.67 -4.85
CA VAL A 168 29.73 7.16 -3.47
C VAL A 168 29.01 8.15 -2.54
N PHE A 169 28.09 7.63 -1.73
CA PHE A 169 27.42 8.41 -0.69
C PHE A 169 28.41 8.71 0.43
N SER A 170 28.52 9.99 0.79
CA SER A 170 29.51 10.46 1.75
C SER A 170 28.96 11.62 2.57
N GLU A 171 29.55 11.83 3.75
CA GLU A 171 29.21 12.94 4.63
C GLU A 171 29.56 14.29 3.99
N LYS A 172 30.68 14.36 3.26
CA LYS A 172 31.12 15.57 2.52
C LYS A 172 30.08 16.04 1.51
N ARG A 173 29.34 15.12 0.89
CA ARG A 173 28.25 15.43 -0.05
C ARG A 173 26.90 15.64 0.63
N GLY A 174 26.82 15.41 1.94
CA GLY A 174 25.59 15.42 2.72
C GLY A 174 24.64 14.26 2.39
N THR A 175 25.09 13.29 1.58
CA THR A 175 24.31 12.08 1.24
C THR A 175 24.40 11.03 2.34
N LEU A 176 25.39 11.13 3.22
CA LEU A 176 25.38 10.51 4.55
C LEU A 176 25.23 11.58 5.63
N THR A 177 24.54 11.21 6.71
CA THR A 177 24.53 11.93 7.99
C THR A 177 25.86 11.72 8.71
N GLN A 178 26.18 12.55 9.71
CA GLN A 178 27.38 12.40 10.55
C GLN A 178 27.46 11.06 11.30
N SER A 179 26.35 10.32 11.38
CA SER A 179 26.31 8.98 11.96
C SER A 179 26.48 7.87 10.91
N GLY A 180 26.92 8.20 9.70
CA GLY A 180 27.06 7.26 8.58
C GLY A 180 25.75 6.75 7.95
N LYS A 181 24.58 7.22 8.40
CA LYS A 181 23.28 6.80 7.84
C LYS A 181 22.94 7.57 6.57
N LEU A 182 22.22 6.94 5.63
CA LEU A 182 21.76 7.58 4.40
C LEU A 182 20.88 8.80 4.70
N CYS A 183 21.26 9.95 4.15
CA CYS A 183 20.46 11.16 4.17
C CYS A 183 19.42 11.11 3.03
N ARG A 184 18.33 10.38 3.25
CA ARG A 184 17.35 10.03 2.21
C ARG A 184 16.77 11.22 1.45
N TRP A 185 16.49 12.34 2.13
CA TRP A 185 15.95 13.53 1.45
C TRP A 185 16.97 14.12 0.45
N LYS A 186 18.26 14.15 0.84
CA LYS A 186 19.34 14.70 0.04
C LYS A 186 19.62 13.81 -1.16
N ILE A 187 19.65 12.48 -0.97
CA ILE A 187 19.77 11.51 -2.06
C ILE A 187 18.59 11.64 -3.04
N ARG A 188 17.34 11.74 -2.55
CA ARG A 188 16.17 11.97 -3.41
C ARG A 188 16.27 13.27 -4.21
N LYS A 189 16.84 14.33 -3.63
CA LYS A 189 17.07 15.60 -4.33
C LYS A 189 18.17 15.47 -5.39
N ASP A 190 19.28 14.84 -5.06
CA ASP A 190 20.47 14.75 -5.93
C ASP A 190 20.25 13.78 -7.10
N TYR A 191 19.47 12.72 -6.90
CA TYR A 191 19.17 11.69 -7.91
C TYR A 191 17.71 11.73 -8.38
N LYS A 192 17.05 12.90 -8.28
CA LYS A 192 15.63 13.07 -8.62
C LYS A 192 15.29 12.54 -10.01
N MET A 193 16.14 12.84 -11.00
CA MET A 193 15.91 12.44 -12.39
C MET A 193 16.07 10.93 -12.59
N GLN A 194 17.11 10.34 -12.01
CA GLN A 194 17.35 8.90 -12.08
C GLN A 194 16.23 8.12 -11.38
N ILE A 195 15.80 8.57 -10.20
CA ILE A 195 14.70 7.94 -9.48
C ILE A 195 13.40 8.04 -10.29
N ALA A 196 13.10 9.19 -10.89
CA ALA A 196 11.92 9.35 -11.73
C ALA A 196 11.95 8.41 -12.96
N ASP A 197 13.10 8.27 -13.62
CA ASP A 197 13.28 7.34 -14.75
C ASP A 197 13.04 5.88 -14.33
N LEU A 198 13.58 5.47 -13.18
CA LEU A 198 13.37 4.12 -12.65
C LEU A 198 11.90 3.86 -12.32
N LEU A 199 11.24 4.82 -11.67
CA LEU A 199 9.82 4.72 -11.34
C LEU A 199 8.95 4.62 -12.61
N ASN A 200 9.26 5.42 -13.65
CA ASN A 200 8.58 5.33 -14.94
C ASN A 200 8.80 3.97 -15.60
N LYS A 201 10.01 3.40 -15.56
CA LYS A 201 10.28 2.04 -16.07
C LYS A 201 9.43 0.98 -15.37
N VAL A 202 9.30 1.06 -14.04
CA VAL A 202 8.41 0.18 -13.28
C VAL A 202 6.95 0.36 -13.71
N GLN A 203 6.49 1.60 -13.83
CA GLN A 203 5.13 1.89 -14.28
C GLN A 203 4.85 1.37 -15.70
N GLU A 204 5.80 1.49 -16.62
CA GLU A 204 5.69 0.95 -17.97
C GLU A 204 5.64 -0.57 -17.99
N GLN A 205 6.41 -1.24 -17.12
CA GLN A 205 6.37 -2.69 -16.97
C GLN A 205 5.01 -3.15 -16.43
N ASP A 206 4.49 -2.46 -15.40
CA ASP A 206 3.17 -2.73 -14.82
C ASP A 206 2.05 -2.50 -15.85
N ASN A 207 2.14 -1.43 -16.64
CA ASN A 207 1.20 -1.15 -17.73
C ASN A 207 1.27 -2.25 -18.81
N LYS A 208 2.47 -2.63 -19.28
CA LYS A 208 2.65 -3.72 -20.25
C LYS A 208 2.17 -5.08 -19.74
N ALA A 209 2.30 -5.34 -18.45
CA ALA A 209 1.76 -6.55 -17.83
C ALA A 209 0.23 -6.51 -17.77
N THR A 210 -0.33 -5.36 -17.40
CA THR A 210 -1.78 -5.12 -17.40
C THR A 210 -2.36 -5.23 -18.80
N ASP A 211 -1.69 -4.67 -19.81
CA ASP A 211 -2.11 -4.74 -21.20
C ASP A 211 -2.05 -6.18 -21.73
N ARG A 212 -0.99 -6.94 -21.41
CA ARG A 212 -0.93 -8.39 -21.74
C ARG A 212 -2.03 -9.20 -21.07
N HIS A 213 -2.33 -8.95 -19.80
CA HIS A 213 -3.44 -9.62 -19.11
C HIS A 213 -4.79 -9.25 -19.73
N LYS A 214 -4.99 -7.97 -20.09
CA LYS A 214 -6.17 -7.51 -20.83
C LYS A 214 -6.25 -8.19 -22.19
N GLU A 215 -5.16 -8.27 -22.96
CA GLU A 215 -5.13 -8.94 -24.26
C GLU A 215 -5.46 -10.43 -24.16
N SER A 216 -4.91 -11.15 -23.16
CA SER A 216 -5.27 -12.55 -22.89
C SER A 216 -6.76 -12.67 -22.55
N LEU A 217 -7.29 -11.80 -21.69
CA LEU A 217 -8.70 -11.78 -21.35
C LEU A 217 -9.58 -11.49 -22.57
N ILE A 218 -9.22 -10.53 -23.41
CA ILE A 218 -9.91 -10.22 -24.68
C ILE A 218 -9.90 -11.45 -25.59
N HIS A 219 -8.76 -12.13 -25.72
CA HIS A 219 -8.63 -13.34 -26.53
C HIS A 219 -9.56 -14.45 -26.02
N MET A 220 -9.56 -14.73 -24.71
CA MET A 220 -10.44 -15.72 -24.08
C MET A 220 -11.92 -15.37 -24.29
N LEU A 221 -12.32 -14.12 -24.04
CA LEU A 221 -13.70 -13.67 -24.20
C LEU A 221 -14.17 -13.76 -25.65
N ARG A 222 -13.34 -13.36 -26.64
CA ARG A 222 -13.68 -13.48 -28.07
C ARG A 222 -13.92 -14.93 -28.48
N ARG A 223 -13.09 -15.86 -27.98
CA ARG A 223 -13.27 -17.30 -28.24
C ARG A 223 -14.52 -17.85 -27.54
N ALA A 224 -14.81 -17.39 -26.34
CA ALA A 224 -16.01 -17.74 -25.60
C ALA A 224 -17.30 -17.32 -26.30
N VAL A 225 -17.33 -16.10 -26.84
CA VAL A 225 -18.45 -15.57 -27.63
C VAL A 225 -18.64 -16.40 -28.92
N LYS A 226 -17.55 -16.77 -29.59
CA LYS A 226 -17.58 -17.64 -30.79
C LYS A 226 -17.90 -19.11 -30.51
N GLY A 227 -17.92 -19.53 -29.23
CA GLY A 227 -18.09 -20.93 -28.85
C GLY A 227 -16.88 -21.81 -29.15
N SER A 228 -15.70 -21.23 -29.39
CA SER A 228 -14.45 -21.92 -29.76
C SER A 228 -13.47 -21.97 -28.59
N ILE A 229 -13.94 -22.41 -27.42
CA ILE A 229 -13.16 -22.51 -26.18
C ILE A 229 -12.39 -23.84 -26.18
N SER A 230 -11.10 -23.82 -25.82
CA SER A 230 -10.28 -25.03 -25.65
C SER A 230 -10.02 -25.35 -24.18
N GLY A 231 -9.58 -26.57 -23.89
CA GLY A 231 -9.18 -27.00 -22.53
C GLY A 231 -8.22 -26.03 -21.82
N PRO A 232 -7.16 -25.53 -22.48
CA PRO A 232 -6.25 -24.54 -21.89
C PRO A 232 -6.93 -23.25 -21.43
N ASP A 233 -7.90 -22.73 -22.19
CA ASP A 233 -8.62 -21.50 -21.84
C ASP A 233 -9.41 -21.66 -20.52
N HIS A 234 -9.98 -22.86 -20.29
CA HIS A 234 -10.69 -23.18 -19.05
C HIS A 234 -9.76 -23.32 -17.84
N GLU A 235 -8.56 -23.86 -18.04
CA GLU A 235 -7.56 -23.95 -16.96
C GLU A 235 -6.98 -22.59 -16.60
N GLU A 236 -6.75 -21.73 -17.59
CA GLU A 236 -6.30 -20.35 -17.37
C GLU A 236 -7.39 -19.54 -16.68
N TRP A 237 -8.65 -19.68 -17.09
CA TRP A 237 -9.81 -19.05 -16.43
C TRP A 237 -9.92 -19.39 -14.95
N LYS A 238 -9.67 -20.65 -14.57
CA LYS A 238 -9.74 -21.10 -13.17
C LYS A 238 -8.60 -20.56 -12.29
N LYS A 239 -7.50 -20.11 -12.87
CA LYS A 239 -6.37 -19.52 -12.14
C LYS A 239 -6.58 -18.04 -11.81
N VAL A 240 -7.56 -17.40 -12.46
CA VAL A 240 -7.90 -16.00 -12.19
C VAL A 240 -8.66 -15.92 -10.86
N GLU A 241 -8.07 -15.30 -9.85
CA GLU A 241 -8.78 -14.96 -8.61
C GLU A 241 -9.85 -13.90 -8.92
N TRP A 242 -11.11 -14.31 -8.82
CA TRP A 242 -12.26 -13.46 -9.09
C TRP A 242 -12.67 -12.66 -7.84
N ASP A 243 -12.26 -11.40 -7.78
CA ASP A 243 -12.71 -10.43 -6.79
C ASP A 243 -13.55 -9.30 -7.44
N SER A 244 -13.91 -8.28 -6.65
CA SER A 244 -14.68 -7.15 -7.16
C SER A 244 -13.92 -6.32 -8.20
N ILE A 245 -12.58 -6.26 -8.12
CA ILE A 245 -11.74 -5.49 -9.05
C ILE A 245 -11.63 -6.22 -10.39
N SER A 246 -11.33 -7.52 -10.37
CA SER A 246 -11.30 -8.41 -11.54
C SER A 246 -12.65 -8.45 -12.26
N THR A 247 -13.76 -8.44 -11.50
CA THR A 247 -15.12 -8.33 -12.05
C THR A 247 -15.31 -7.00 -12.79
N MET A 248 -14.95 -5.87 -12.16
CA MET A 248 -15.03 -4.55 -12.80
C MET A 248 -14.15 -4.44 -14.05
N LEU A 249 -12.93 -4.97 -13.99
CA LEU A 249 -12.02 -5.00 -15.13
C LEU A 249 -12.60 -5.80 -16.29
N THR A 250 -13.17 -6.97 -16.00
CA THR A 250 -13.80 -7.83 -17.00
C THR A 250 -15.05 -7.17 -17.60
N GLN A 251 -15.87 -6.52 -16.77
CA GLN A 251 -17.01 -5.72 -17.23
C GLN A 251 -16.57 -4.61 -18.19
N GLY A 252 -15.52 -3.86 -17.83
CA GLY A 252 -14.98 -2.79 -18.65
C GLY A 252 -14.42 -3.29 -19.99
N VAL A 253 -13.71 -4.43 -19.99
CA VAL A 253 -13.22 -5.08 -21.21
C VAL A 253 -14.38 -5.53 -22.10
N ILE A 254 -15.44 -6.09 -21.51
CA ILE A 254 -16.63 -6.49 -22.27
C ILE A 254 -17.31 -5.28 -22.91
N GLU A 255 -17.45 -4.19 -22.16
CA GLU A 255 -18.04 -2.94 -22.65
C GLU A 255 -17.22 -2.34 -23.79
N SER A 256 -15.88 -2.32 -23.68
CA SER A 256 -15.02 -1.77 -24.73
C SER A 256 -14.94 -2.65 -25.98
N GLU A 257 -14.90 -3.98 -25.83
CA GLU A 257 -14.69 -4.91 -26.95
C GLU A 257 -15.98 -5.29 -27.67
N PHE A 258 -17.07 -5.49 -26.92
CA PHE A 258 -18.34 -6.01 -27.46
C PHE A 258 -19.45 -4.95 -27.46
N GLY A 259 -19.19 -3.75 -26.91
CA GLY A 259 -20.15 -2.65 -26.89
C GLY A 259 -21.37 -2.90 -25.98
N VAL A 260 -21.31 -3.90 -25.10
CA VAL A 260 -22.42 -4.28 -24.22
C VAL A 260 -22.03 -4.11 -22.76
N ARG A 261 -22.91 -3.44 -21.99
CA ARG A 261 -22.70 -3.21 -20.56
C ARG A 261 -23.52 -4.18 -19.74
N ILE A 262 -22.87 -5.25 -19.29
CA ILE A 262 -23.50 -6.29 -18.48
C ILE A 262 -23.59 -5.82 -17.02
N LYS A 263 -24.74 -6.03 -16.36
CA LYS A 263 -24.88 -5.75 -14.93
C LYS A 263 -23.86 -6.53 -14.10
N PHE A 264 -23.33 -5.87 -13.07
CA PHE A 264 -22.34 -6.46 -12.18
C PHE A 264 -22.81 -7.77 -11.52
N SER A 265 -24.08 -7.85 -11.12
CA SER A 265 -24.67 -9.08 -10.56
C SER A 265 -24.67 -10.25 -11.56
N HIS A 266 -25.06 -10.00 -12.81
CA HIS A 266 -25.09 -11.05 -13.84
C HIS A 266 -23.69 -11.57 -14.17
N LEU A 267 -22.66 -10.72 -14.07
CA LEU A 267 -21.27 -11.14 -14.23
C LEU A 267 -20.80 -12.04 -13.10
N ILE A 268 -21.17 -11.72 -11.86
CA ILE A 268 -20.89 -12.57 -10.70
C ILE A 268 -21.58 -13.92 -10.85
N ASP A 269 -22.84 -13.94 -11.28
CA ASP A 269 -23.60 -15.19 -11.45
C ASP A 269 -23.02 -16.07 -12.58
N ALA A 270 -22.35 -15.46 -13.57
CA ALA A 270 -21.77 -16.16 -14.71
C ALA A 270 -20.27 -16.51 -14.54
N LYS A 271 -19.62 -16.11 -13.44
CA LYS A 271 -18.15 -16.15 -13.27
C LYS A 271 -17.54 -17.54 -13.33
N ASP A 272 -18.33 -18.58 -13.01
CA ASP A 272 -17.83 -19.95 -12.81
C ASP A 272 -17.24 -20.58 -14.07
N THR A 273 -17.73 -20.19 -15.26
CA THR A 273 -17.15 -20.67 -16.51
C THR A 273 -17.07 -19.59 -17.58
N LEU A 274 -15.97 -19.61 -18.32
CA LEU A 274 -15.79 -18.76 -19.50
C LEU A 274 -16.94 -18.94 -20.53
N ASN A 275 -17.53 -20.14 -20.61
CA ASN A 275 -18.68 -20.41 -21.49
C ASN A 275 -19.96 -19.70 -21.03
N SER A 276 -20.21 -19.65 -19.71
CA SER A 276 -21.33 -18.90 -19.14
C SER A 276 -21.22 -17.42 -19.47
N ILE A 277 -20.02 -16.84 -19.35
CA ILE A 277 -19.77 -15.45 -19.73
C ILE A 277 -19.94 -15.24 -21.24
N GLY A 278 -19.42 -16.15 -22.09
CA GLY A 278 -19.59 -16.07 -23.54
C GLY A 278 -21.07 -16.15 -23.98
N LYS A 279 -21.91 -16.90 -23.27
CA LYS A 279 -23.37 -16.93 -23.47
C LYS A 279 -24.02 -15.63 -23.01
N LEU A 280 -23.60 -15.10 -21.87
CA LEU A 280 -24.12 -13.86 -21.30
C LEU A 280 -23.82 -12.65 -22.21
N ILE A 281 -22.61 -12.58 -22.76
CA ILE A 281 -22.23 -11.54 -23.74
C ILE A 281 -23.11 -11.65 -24.98
N ARG A 282 -23.25 -12.85 -25.57
CA ARG A 282 -24.14 -13.06 -26.73
C ARG A 282 -25.59 -12.67 -26.46
N ALA A 283 -26.13 -13.09 -25.33
CA ALA A 283 -27.50 -12.76 -24.94
C ALA A 283 -27.67 -11.24 -24.70
N SER A 284 -26.63 -10.57 -24.23
CA SER A 284 -26.63 -9.11 -24.07
C SER A 284 -26.52 -8.37 -25.40
N MET A 285 -25.73 -8.89 -26.36
CA MET A 285 -25.65 -8.36 -27.73
C MET A 285 -26.96 -8.51 -28.49
N ASP A 286 -27.69 -9.61 -28.25
CA ASP A 286 -29.04 -9.85 -28.79
C ASP A 286 -30.13 -8.98 -28.13
N GLY A 287 -29.80 -8.17 -27.11
CA GLY A 287 -30.77 -7.37 -26.36
C GLY A 287 -31.67 -8.18 -25.41
N LYS A 288 -31.34 -9.45 -25.14
CA LYS A 288 -32.12 -10.36 -24.28
C LYS A 288 -31.79 -10.24 -22.80
N VAL A 289 -30.75 -9.49 -22.45
CA VAL A 289 -30.29 -9.28 -21.07
C VAL A 289 -30.35 -7.80 -20.76
N GLN A 290 -30.88 -7.48 -19.58
CA GLN A 290 -30.91 -6.10 -19.08
C GLN A 290 -29.48 -5.57 -18.89
N THR A 291 -29.14 -4.54 -19.65
CA THR A 291 -27.87 -3.82 -19.54
C THR A 291 -27.99 -2.68 -18.52
N ASP A 292 -26.86 -2.27 -17.93
CA ASP A 292 -26.83 -1.01 -17.18
C ASP A 292 -26.91 0.17 -18.17
N GLU A 293 -27.66 1.21 -17.80
CA GLU A 293 -27.63 2.47 -18.56
C GLU A 293 -26.19 2.99 -18.63
N LYS A 294 -25.83 3.61 -19.75
CA LYS A 294 -24.51 4.21 -19.93
C LYS A 294 -24.35 5.33 -18.90
N ARG A 295 -23.42 5.17 -17.95
CA ARG A 295 -23.16 6.17 -16.91
C ARG A 295 -22.41 7.34 -17.51
N ASP A 296 -22.95 8.54 -17.31
CA ASP A 296 -22.26 9.78 -17.62
C ASP A 296 -21.32 10.13 -16.46
N TRP A 297 -20.07 9.67 -16.58
CA TRP A 297 -19.04 9.90 -15.57
C TRP A 297 -18.68 11.38 -15.42
N GLU A 298 -18.81 12.18 -16.48
CA GLU A 298 -18.61 13.63 -16.40
C GLU A 298 -19.70 14.25 -15.52
N LYS A 299 -20.95 13.88 -15.73
CA LYS A 299 -22.06 14.34 -14.89
C LYS A 299 -21.93 13.85 -13.44
N GLU A 300 -21.47 12.62 -13.21
CA GLU A 300 -21.29 12.07 -11.87
C GLU A 300 -20.10 12.69 -11.13
N ALA A 301 -19.03 13.05 -11.84
CA ALA A 301 -17.86 13.75 -11.31
C ALA A 301 -18.07 15.27 -11.18
N THR A 302 -19.11 15.83 -11.82
CA THR A 302 -19.45 17.25 -11.72
C THR A 302 -20.22 17.49 -10.43
N LEU A 303 -19.56 18.15 -9.48
CA LEU A 303 -20.23 18.65 -8.28
C LEU A 303 -21.32 19.66 -8.68
N PRO A 304 -22.52 19.59 -8.07
CA PRO A 304 -23.52 20.64 -8.22
C PRO A 304 -22.92 22.01 -7.93
N LYS A 305 -23.26 23.03 -8.74
CA LYS A 305 -22.67 24.37 -8.61
C LYS A 305 -22.93 24.99 -7.23
N ASP A 306 -24.05 24.62 -6.60
CA ASP A 306 -24.44 25.03 -5.25
C ASP A 306 -23.73 24.24 -4.14
N PHE A 307 -22.99 23.16 -4.46
CA PHE A 307 -22.38 22.29 -3.44
C PHE A 307 -21.37 23.03 -2.57
N LEU A 308 -20.55 23.92 -3.17
CA LEU A 308 -19.59 24.75 -2.45
C LEU A 308 -20.22 26.01 -1.82
N GLU A 309 -21.40 26.40 -2.30
CA GLU A 309 -22.15 27.56 -1.79
C GLU A 309 -23.08 27.20 -0.63
N ARG A 310 -23.33 25.90 -0.41
CA ARG A 310 -23.94 25.42 0.83
C ARG A 310 -23.05 25.83 1.99
N LYS A 311 -23.44 26.89 2.69
CA LYS A 311 -22.99 27.15 4.06
C LYS A 311 -23.30 25.87 4.82
N GLY A 312 -22.25 25.10 5.11
CA GLY A 312 -22.40 23.82 5.79
C GLY A 312 -23.24 24.05 7.03
N THR A 313 -24.37 23.37 7.11
CA THR A 313 -25.10 23.29 8.37
C THR A 313 -24.12 22.68 9.35
N ASN A 314 -23.74 23.41 10.39
CA ASN A 314 -22.90 22.83 11.42
C ASN A 314 -23.67 21.62 11.94
N VAL A 315 -23.07 20.42 11.93
CA VAL A 315 -23.75 19.21 12.41
C VAL A 315 -24.20 19.39 13.87
N LYS A 316 -23.56 20.30 14.60
CA LYS A 316 -23.93 20.75 15.95
C LYS A 316 -25.23 21.56 16.01
N ASP A 317 -25.58 22.26 14.94
CA ASP A 317 -26.77 23.11 14.81
C ASP A 317 -27.99 22.34 14.26
N ILE A 318 -27.76 21.14 13.74
CA ILE A 318 -28.83 20.19 13.39
C ILE A 318 -29.29 19.53 14.69
N ALA A 319 -30.37 20.07 15.27
CA ALA A 319 -31.06 19.36 16.33
C ALA A 319 -31.50 18.00 15.78
N PRO A 320 -31.08 16.88 16.39
CA PRO A 320 -31.51 15.58 15.91
C PRO A 320 -33.02 15.47 16.12
N SER A 321 -33.77 15.28 15.03
CA SER A 321 -35.21 15.05 15.09
C SER A 321 -35.46 13.59 15.48
N PHE A 322 -35.20 13.25 16.74
CA PHE A 322 -35.63 11.96 17.25
C PHE A 322 -37.13 12.07 17.54
N THR A 323 -37.94 11.32 16.79
CA THR A 323 -39.29 11.03 17.26
C THR A 323 -39.17 10.23 18.55
N GLN A 324 -39.85 10.66 19.60
CA GLN A 324 -39.84 9.98 20.89
C GLN A 324 -40.30 8.52 20.67
N GLY A 325 -39.43 7.55 20.96
CA GLY A 325 -39.69 6.13 20.69
C GLY A 325 -39.27 5.63 19.28
N GLY A 326 -38.61 6.46 18.48
CA GLY A 326 -38.06 6.11 17.17
C GLY A 326 -36.79 5.24 17.24
N GLY A 327 -36.37 4.74 16.07
CA GLY A 327 -35.20 3.87 15.90
C GLY A 327 -34.19 4.42 14.90
N VAL A 328 -32.90 4.35 15.22
CA VAL A 328 -31.79 4.67 14.31
C VAL A 328 -31.23 3.36 13.77
N LEU A 329 -31.30 3.13 12.45
CA LEU A 329 -30.65 1.99 11.79
C LEU A 329 -29.26 2.40 11.29
N ILE A 330 -28.22 1.71 11.78
CA ILE A 330 -26.84 1.87 11.32
C ILE A 330 -26.48 0.65 10.46
N THR A 331 -26.24 0.89 9.18
CA THR A 331 -25.68 -0.12 8.26
C THR A 331 -24.15 0.04 8.20
N GLY A 332 -23.41 -1.07 8.29
CA GLY A 332 -21.94 -1.03 8.29
C GLY A 332 -21.30 -0.64 9.63
N VAL A 333 -21.93 -1.03 10.74
CA VAL A 333 -21.46 -0.74 12.11
C VAL A 333 -20.04 -1.27 12.39
N THR A 334 -19.62 -2.31 11.67
CA THR A 334 -18.29 -2.94 11.76
C THR A 334 -17.21 -2.16 11.00
N GLY A 335 -17.58 -1.19 10.17
CA GLY A 335 -16.64 -0.33 9.46
C GLY A 335 -16.11 0.82 10.32
N PHE A 336 -14.97 1.41 9.92
CA PHE A 336 -14.29 2.48 10.66
C PHE A 336 -15.21 3.66 11.01
N LEU A 337 -15.95 4.19 10.03
CA LEU A 337 -16.89 5.29 10.27
C LEU A 337 -18.11 4.85 11.10
N GLY A 338 -18.62 3.65 10.86
CA GLY A 338 -19.79 3.10 11.54
C GLY A 338 -19.56 2.91 13.04
N ALA A 339 -18.36 2.43 13.42
CA ALA A 339 -17.96 2.26 14.82
C ALA A 339 -17.88 3.61 15.55
N CYS A 340 -17.28 4.62 14.93
CA CYS A 340 -17.22 5.98 15.49
C CYS A 340 -18.62 6.60 15.66
N MET A 341 -19.49 6.42 14.66
CA MET A 341 -20.87 6.94 14.70
C MET A 341 -21.72 6.23 15.76
N LEU A 342 -21.54 4.91 15.95
CA LEU A 342 -22.19 4.17 17.04
C LEU A 342 -21.72 4.67 18.41
N ASP A 343 -20.41 4.84 18.61
CA ASP A 343 -19.86 5.35 19.88
C ASP A 343 -20.40 6.75 20.21
N GLU A 344 -20.50 7.62 19.20
CA GLU A 344 -21.07 8.95 19.38
C GLU A 344 -22.58 8.90 19.70
N LEU A 345 -23.34 8.05 19.03
CA LEU A 345 -24.77 7.86 19.31
C LEU A 345 -25.03 7.25 20.70
N MET A 346 -24.19 6.33 21.15
CA MET A 346 -24.25 5.72 22.48
C MET A 346 -23.90 6.73 23.58
N LYS A 347 -22.88 7.58 23.36
CA LYS A 347 -22.50 8.65 24.30
C LYS A 347 -23.57 9.73 24.43
N ARG A 348 -24.32 9.99 23.36
CA ARG A 348 -25.42 10.96 23.33
C ARG A 348 -26.75 10.38 23.83
N GLN A 349 -26.90 9.06 23.86
CA GLN A 349 -28.15 8.41 24.25
C GLN A 349 -28.48 8.70 25.71
N ARG A 350 -29.56 9.46 25.95
CA ARG A 350 -30.25 9.42 27.23
C ARG A 350 -31.09 8.13 27.23
N LYS A 351 -30.98 7.33 28.30
CA LYS A 351 -31.87 6.18 28.52
C LYS A 351 -33.30 6.66 28.24
N ASP A 352 -33.98 6.01 27.30
CA ASP A 352 -35.39 6.18 26.93
C ASP A 352 -35.75 7.12 25.75
N GLU A 353 -34.77 7.69 25.03
CA GLU A 353 -35.07 8.64 23.93
C GLU A 353 -35.29 7.95 22.55
N TYR A 354 -34.44 6.98 22.19
CA TYR A 354 -34.51 6.23 20.93
C TYR A 354 -33.78 4.87 21.01
N LYS A 355 -34.12 3.94 20.12
CA LYS A 355 -33.42 2.63 19.95
C LYS A 355 -32.39 2.70 18.83
N ILE A 356 -31.29 1.98 18.96
CA ILE A 356 -30.26 1.86 17.91
C ILE A 356 -30.31 0.42 17.37
N PHE A 357 -30.50 0.27 16.06
CA PHE A 357 -30.50 -0.99 15.33
C PHE A 357 -29.20 -1.06 14.51
N CYS A 358 -28.41 -2.10 14.72
CA CYS A 358 -27.14 -2.28 14.02
C CYS A 358 -27.27 -3.45 13.03
N LEU A 359 -27.08 -3.18 11.75
CA LEU A 359 -26.93 -4.22 10.74
C LEU A 359 -25.44 -4.59 10.64
N ALA A 360 -25.05 -5.65 11.34
CA ALA A 360 -23.76 -6.30 11.16
C ALA A 360 -23.85 -7.25 9.94
N ARG A 361 -22.94 -7.08 8.99
CA ARG A 361 -22.72 -8.00 7.87
C ARG A 361 -21.35 -8.62 7.99
#